data_AF-A0A8T0V4X1-F1
#
_entry.id   AF-A0A8T0V4X1-F1
#
_cell.length_a   1.000
_cell.length_b   1.000
_cell.length_c   1.000
_cell.angle_alpha   90.00
_cell.angle_beta   90.00
_cell.angle_gamma   90.00
#
_symmetry.space_group_name_H-M   'P 1'
#
loop_
_entity.id
_entity.type
_entity.pdbx_description
1 polymer ?
#
loop_
_entity_poly.entity_id
_entity_poly.type
_entity_poly.pdbx_seq_one_letter_code
_entity_poly.pdbx_strand_id
1 'polypeptide(L)'
;MVGDDGSGGHTPKDFNECVSQEQLDDAKREMHEVITKAVTEAIIGLKLGEILSTVTDRIDVLEAHQQNNQDEDIVYDDQGNIDEAATREARLRHRLRRNTQGMGGTHNHNHNHNHQQGNQNRVPDDPYAKAKFTIPSFSGYYDAEGYLDWEMTVEQKFSAHLVPEQHRVRQATSEFKDFAIVWWTGLIAEDAAPTTWNDLKSAMRDRFVPPSYH
;
A
#
# COMPACT_ATOMS: atom_id res chain seq x y z
N MET A 1 -26.80 66.73 74.70
CA MET A 1 -25.37 67.04 74.50
C MET A 1 -24.66 65.70 74.39
N VAL A 2 -24.13 65.37 73.20
CA VAL A 2 -22.67 65.39 72.85
C VAL A 2 -21.93 64.32 73.66
N GLY A 3 -21.16 63.37 73.14
CA GLY A 3 -20.63 62.97 71.83
C GLY A 3 -20.05 61.54 72.03
N ASP A 4 -19.87 60.72 70.98
CA ASP A 4 -18.58 60.59 70.25
C ASP A 4 -17.59 59.69 71.03
N ASP A 5 -16.86 58.72 70.49
CA ASP A 5 -16.84 57.95 69.24
C ASP A 5 -15.91 56.76 69.54
N GLY A 6 -16.04 55.63 68.84
CA GLY A 6 -15.14 54.50 69.07
C GLY A 6 -15.43 53.28 68.24
N SER A 7 -15.66 53.50 66.95
CA SER A 7 -15.84 52.48 65.92
C SER A 7 -14.68 51.47 65.91
N GLY A 8 -14.97 50.23 66.34
CA GLY A 8 -14.15 49.05 66.12
C GLY A 8 -14.71 48.20 64.97
N GLY A 9 -15.09 48.84 63.87
CA GLY A 9 -15.45 48.13 62.64
C GLY A 9 -14.20 47.48 62.07
N HIS A 10 -14.04 46.16 62.28
CA HIS A 10 -13.06 45.37 61.56
C HIS A 10 -13.50 45.33 60.08
N THR A 11 -12.99 46.30 59.31
CA THR A 11 -13.14 46.34 57.86
C THR A 11 -12.55 45.05 57.28
N PRO A 12 -13.28 44.35 56.39
CA PRO A 12 -12.81 43.11 55.77
C PRO A 12 -11.42 43.28 55.14
N LYS A 13 -10.55 42.31 55.42
CA LYS A 13 -9.15 42.22 54.99
C LYS A 13 -9.02 42.50 53.50
N ASP A 14 -8.11 43.41 53.18
CA ASP A 14 -7.73 43.78 51.82
C ASP A 14 -7.37 42.52 51.01
N PHE A 15 -7.85 42.43 49.78
CA PHE A 15 -7.65 41.28 48.90
C PHE A 15 -6.15 41.04 48.59
N ASN A 16 -5.30 42.05 48.83
CA ASN A 16 -3.85 41.96 48.73
C ASN A 16 -3.15 41.20 49.88
N GLU A 17 -3.86 40.80 50.95
CA GLU A 17 -3.26 40.11 52.12
C GLU A 17 -3.49 38.58 52.13
N CYS A 18 -4.07 38.00 51.07
CA CYS A 18 -4.44 36.58 51.08
C CYS A 18 -3.45 35.66 50.36
N VAL A 19 -2.57 36.18 49.50
CA VAL A 19 -1.54 35.39 48.80
C VAL A 19 -0.33 36.29 48.50
N SER A 20 0.88 35.85 48.88
CA SER A 20 2.11 36.58 48.58
C SER A 20 2.48 36.41 47.10
N GLN A 21 3.05 37.44 46.45
CA GLN A 21 3.54 37.35 45.06
C GLN A 21 4.48 36.15 44.83
N GLU A 22 5.30 35.83 45.82
CA GLU A 22 6.17 34.65 45.84
C GLU A 22 5.40 33.33 45.77
N GLN A 23 4.27 33.21 46.49
CA GLN A 23 3.42 32.02 46.44
C GLN A 23 2.75 31.84 45.08
N LEU A 24 2.40 32.95 44.41
CA LEU A 24 1.85 32.92 43.06
C LEU A 24 2.90 32.43 42.05
N ASP A 25 4.14 32.91 42.17
CA ASP A 25 5.22 32.55 41.25
C ASP A 25 5.74 31.12 41.50
N ASP A 26 5.74 30.65 42.74
CA ASP A 26 5.98 29.25 43.08
C ASP A 26 4.89 28.32 42.52
N ALA A 27 3.61 28.67 42.68
CA ALA A 27 2.49 27.89 42.13
C ALA A 27 2.53 27.85 40.59
N LYS A 28 2.92 28.95 39.93
CA LYS A 28 3.12 28.97 38.47
C LYS A 28 4.27 28.07 38.07
N ARG A 29 5.39 28.10 38.79
CA ARG A 29 6.56 27.27 38.49
C ARG A 29 6.22 25.79 38.63
N GLU A 30 5.56 25.43 39.72
CA GLU A 30 5.09 24.06 39.97
C GLU A 30 4.14 23.60 38.87
N MET A 31 3.15 24.41 38.51
CA MET A 31 2.21 24.09 37.43
C MET A 31 2.93 23.96 36.09
N HIS A 32 3.89 24.82 35.78
CA HIS A 32 4.70 24.71 34.57
C HIS A 32 5.53 23.43 34.53
N GLU A 33 6.11 23.01 35.65
CA GLU A 33 6.89 21.78 35.75
C GLU A 33 6.00 20.55 35.55
N VAL A 34 4.83 20.52 36.20
CA VAL A 34 3.85 19.43 36.05
C VAL A 34 3.35 19.33 34.61
N ILE A 35 3.00 20.46 33.99
CA ILE A 35 2.55 20.48 32.59
C ILE A 35 3.68 20.01 31.67
N THR A 36 4.90 20.51 31.85
CA THR A 36 6.05 20.13 31.02
C THR A 36 6.30 18.64 31.13
N LYS A 37 6.32 18.11 32.35
CA LYS A 37 6.50 16.67 32.60
C LYS A 37 5.41 15.84 31.94
N ALA A 38 4.13 16.19 32.16
CA ALA A 38 3.00 15.48 31.57
C ALA A 38 3.04 15.50 30.04
N VAL A 39 3.38 16.65 29.43
CA VAL A 39 3.54 16.78 27.97
C VAL A 39 4.70 15.93 27.48
N THR A 40 5.86 15.95 28.14
CA THR A 40 7.01 15.13 27.74
C THR A 40 6.73 13.63 27.85
N GLU A 41 6.06 13.18 28.92
CA GLU A 41 5.68 11.78 29.10
C GLU A 41 4.68 11.33 28.03
N ALA A 42 3.69 12.17 27.70
CA ALA A 42 2.75 11.90 26.62
C ALA A 42 3.47 11.78 25.27
N ILE A 43 4.40 12.70 24.96
CA ILE A 43 5.18 12.67 23.71
C ILE A 43 6.05 11.42 23.62
N ILE A 44 6.70 11.02 24.72
CA ILE A 44 7.49 9.77 24.78
C ILE A 44 6.59 8.55 24.59
N GLY A 45 5.40 8.55 25.21
CA GLY A 45 4.40 7.49 25.09
C GLY A 45 3.89 7.25 23.67
N LEU A 46 3.93 8.27 22.81
CA LEU A 46 3.58 8.14 21.39
C LEU A 46 4.59 7.32 20.57
N LYS A 47 5.77 6.98 21.14
CA LYS A 47 6.80 6.11 20.50
C LYS A 47 7.15 6.53 19.07
N LEU A 48 7.10 7.82 18.77
CA LEU A 48 7.31 8.36 17.43
C LEU A 48 8.68 7.99 16.84
N GLY A 49 9.70 7.85 17.68
CA GLY A 49 11.02 7.38 17.26
C GLY A 49 11.02 5.93 16.73
N GLU A 50 10.26 5.02 17.36
CA GLU A 50 10.12 3.63 16.90
C GLU A 50 9.36 3.58 15.56
N ILE A 51 8.30 4.39 15.43
CA ILE A 51 7.52 4.48 14.20
C ILE A 51 8.38 5.05 13.07
N LEU A 52 9.12 6.14 13.32
CA LEU A 52 10.00 6.75 12.33
C LEU A 52 11.13 5.79 11.92
N SER A 53 11.73 5.07 12.86
CA SER A 53 12.72 4.03 12.56
C SER A 53 12.12 2.96 11.66
N THR A 54 10.94 2.44 12.02
CA THR A 54 10.24 1.40 11.24
C THR A 54 9.89 1.88 9.82
N VAL A 55 9.47 3.13 9.68
CA VAL A 55 9.16 3.72 8.37
C VAL A 55 10.44 3.92 7.56
N THR A 56 11.52 4.39 8.18
CA THR A 56 12.83 4.57 7.54
C THR A 56 13.39 3.22 7.08
N ASP A 57 13.39 2.21 7.94
CA ASP A 57 13.81 0.85 7.61
C ASP A 57 12.98 0.28 6.45
N ARG A 58 11.66 0.52 6.44
CA ARG A 58 10.79 0.09 5.34
C ARG A 58 11.07 0.85 4.04
N ILE A 59 11.44 2.13 4.10
CA ILE A 59 11.85 2.92 2.93
C ILE A 59 13.17 2.37 2.41
N ASP A 60 14.18 2.17 3.26
CA ASP A 60 15.48 1.61 2.86
C ASP A 60 15.32 0.21 2.22
N VAL A 61 14.45 -0.63 2.80
CA VAL A 61 14.11 -1.93 2.24
C VAL A 61 13.42 -1.78 0.88
N LEU A 62 12.46 -0.86 0.74
CA LEU A 62 11.77 -0.63 -0.54
C LEU A 62 12.73 -0.07 -1.61
N GLU A 63 13.61 0.86 -1.26
CA GLU A 63 14.63 1.41 -2.15
C GLU A 63 15.63 0.33 -2.59
N ALA A 64 16.10 -0.50 -1.66
CA ALA A 64 16.98 -1.64 -1.98
C ALA A 64 16.29 -2.69 -2.87
N HIS A 65 14.97 -2.93 -2.68
CA HIS A 65 14.20 -3.80 -3.57
C HIS A 65 13.96 -3.16 -4.95
N GLN A 66 13.86 -1.84 -5.04
CA GLN A 66 13.67 -1.14 -6.30
C GLN A 66 14.95 -1.10 -7.13
N GLN A 67 16.12 -0.89 -6.50
CA GLN A 67 17.44 -0.94 -7.16
C GLN A 67 17.79 -2.36 -7.62
N ASN A 68 17.59 -3.39 -6.79
CA ASN A 68 17.84 -4.78 -7.19
C ASN A 68 16.93 -5.27 -8.33
N ASN A 69 15.73 -4.69 -8.50
CA ASN A 69 14.85 -5.03 -9.63
C ASN A 69 15.18 -4.27 -10.93
N GLN A 70 15.99 -3.20 -10.88
CA GLN A 70 16.33 -2.42 -12.07
C GLN A 70 17.55 -2.99 -12.81
N ASP A 71 18.45 -3.69 -12.12
CA ASP A 71 19.73 -4.17 -12.65
C ASP A 71 19.68 -5.57 -13.28
N GLU A 72 18.72 -6.44 -12.91
CA GLU A 72 18.70 -7.83 -13.39
C GLU A 72 18.31 -7.99 -14.88
N ASP A 73 17.62 -7.00 -15.46
CA ASP A 73 17.10 -7.05 -16.84
C ASP A 73 17.76 -6.01 -17.78
N ILE A 74 18.90 -5.40 -17.38
CA ILE A 74 19.62 -4.44 -18.23
C ILE A 74 20.32 -5.20 -19.36
N VAL A 75 19.92 -4.92 -20.60
CA VAL A 75 20.51 -5.48 -21.81
C VAL A 75 21.47 -4.45 -22.40
N TYR A 76 22.68 -4.87 -22.72
CA TYR A 76 23.69 -4.05 -23.36
C TYR A 76 23.77 -4.39 -24.86
N ASP A 77 24.01 -3.39 -25.70
CA ASP A 77 24.26 -3.56 -27.13
C ASP A 77 25.71 -4.02 -27.42
N ASP A 78 26.01 -4.31 -28.69
CA ASP A 78 27.34 -4.74 -29.15
C ASP A 78 28.45 -3.70 -28.90
N GLN A 79 28.08 -2.46 -28.57
CA GLN A 79 28.98 -1.34 -28.29
C GLN A 79 29.16 -1.11 -26.78
N GLY A 80 28.47 -1.90 -25.94
CA GLY A 80 28.51 -1.81 -24.48
C GLY A 80 27.64 -0.71 -23.88
N ASN A 81 26.74 -0.10 -24.67
CA ASN A 81 25.75 0.85 -24.16
C ASN A 81 24.48 0.12 -23.72
N ILE A 82 23.67 0.74 -22.87
CA ILE A 82 22.38 0.19 -22.48
C ILE A 82 21.44 0.23 -23.69
N ASP A 83 21.02 -0.94 -24.16
CA ASP A 83 19.94 -1.06 -25.13
C ASP A 83 18.63 -0.86 -24.39
N GLU A 84 18.11 0.37 -24.43
CA GLU A 84 16.85 0.71 -23.77
C GLU A 84 15.66 -0.13 -24.29
N ALA A 85 15.66 -0.50 -25.59
CA ALA A 85 14.58 -1.27 -26.18
C ALA A 85 14.61 -2.72 -25.69
N ALA A 86 15.78 -3.35 -25.72
CA ALA A 86 15.95 -4.72 -25.26
C ALA A 86 15.84 -4.83 -23.72
N THR A 87 16.31 -3.82 -22.98
CA THR A 87 16.12 -3.71 -21.52
C THR A 87 14.64 -3.59 -21.17
N ARG A 88 13.88 -2.78 -21.91
CA ARG A 88 12.43 -2.65 -21.74
C ARG A 88 11.72 -3.96 -22.04
N GLU A 89 12.13 -4.67 -23.09
CA GLU A 89 11.58 -5.97 -23.43
C GLU A 89 11.88 -7.03 -22.36
N ALA A 90 13.10 -7.07 -21.83
CA ALA A 90 13.49 -7.98 -20.75
C ALA A 90 12.63 -7.76 -19.50
N ARG A 91 12.46 -6.49 -19.08
CA ARG A 91 11.59 -6.11 -17.95
C ARG A 91 10.12 -6.48 -18.20
N LEU A 92 9.63 -6.34 -19.43
CA LEU A 92 8.29 -6.76 -19.84
C LEU A 92 8.12 -8.28 -19.73
N ARG A 93 9.07 -9.04 -20.28
CA ARG A 93 9.09 -10.51 -20.21
C ARG A 93 9.14 -11.01 -18.77
N HIS A 94 9.93 -10.37 -17.93
CA HIS A 94 10.03 -10.72 -16.52
C HIS A 94 8.73 -10.43 -15.75
N ARG A 95 8.08 -9.29 -16.01
CA ARG A 95 6.75 -8.98 -15.44
C ARG A 95 5.66 -9.93 -15.92
N LEU A 96 5.65 -10.28 -17.21
CA LEU A 96 4.74 -11.30 -17.75
C LEU A 96 4.94 -12.64 -17.06
N ARG A 97 6.20 -13.08 -16.94
CA ARG A 97 6.53 -14.31 -16.20
C ARG A 97 6.02 -14.23 -14.78
N ARG A 98 6.26 -13.16 -14.02
CA ARG A 98 5.72 -13.02 -12.66
C ARG A 98 4.19 -13.02 -12.60
N ASN A 99 3.50 -12.57 -13.65
CA ASN A 99 2.05 -12.67 -13.75
C ASN A 99 1.56 -14.13 -13.95
N THR A 100 2.35 -14.96 -14.61
CA THR A 100 2.03 -16.38 -14.88
C THR A 100 2.70 -17.38 -13.91
N GLN A 101 3.76 -16.98 -13.21
CA GLN A 101 4.62 -17.85 -12.41
C GLN A 101 3.99 -18.05 -11.03
N GLY A 102 3.28 -19.18 -10.91
CA GLY A 102 2.37 -19.53 -9.82
C GLY A 102 1.19 -20.37 -10.33
N MET A 103 0.87 -20.24 -11.63
CA MET A 103 -0.18 -20.98 -12.31
C MET A 103 0.38 -22.26 -12.94
N GLY A 104 0.86 -23.16 -12.07
CA GLY A 104 1.47 -24.43 -12.45
C GLY A 104 0.57 -25.29 -13.32
N GLY A 105 0.72 -25.17 -14.64
CA GLY A 105 0.23 -26.13 -15.60
C GLY A 105 0.83 -27.50 -15.31
N THR A 106 -0.04 -28.48 -15.17
CA THR A 106 0.27 -29.92 -15.09
C THR A 106 1.27 -30.33 -16.17
N HIS A 107 2.54 -30.44 -15.80
CA HIS A 107 3.47 -31.34 -16.45
C HIS A 107 3.64 -32.54 -15.54
N ASN A 108 2.89 -33.60 -15.85
CA ASN A 108 3.21 -34.95 -15.40
C ASN A 108 4.60 -35.31 -15.94
N HIS A 109 5.65 -34.89 -15.25
CA HIS A 109 6.93 -35.58 -15.30
C HIS A 109 7.08 -36.27 -13.95
N ASN A 110 6.63 -37.51 -13.95
CA ASN A 110 6.97 -38.50 -12.93
C ASN A 110 8.50 -38.62 -12.89
N HIS A 111 9.15 -37.84 -12.04
CA HIS A 111 10.52 -38.06 -11.61
C HIS A 111 10.52 -38.00 -10.09
N ASN A 112 10.29 -39.18 -9.52
CA ASN A 112 10.69 -39.56 -8.17
C ASN A 112 12.15 -39.15 -7.94
N HIS A 113 12.40 -38.04 -7.25
CA HIS A 113 13.68 -37.77 -6.58
C HIS A 113 13.38 -37.21 -5.18
N ASN A 114 13.33 -38.15 -4.25
CA ASN A 114 13.54 -37.95 -2.83
C ASN A 114 14.84 -37.15 -2.61
N HIS A 115 14.74 -35.86 -2.28
CA HIS A 115 15.81 -35.10 -1.63
C HIS A 115 15.19 -34.12 -0.63
N GLN A 116 15.29 -34.50 0.64
CA GLN A 116 15.35 -33.56 1.76
C GLN A 116 16.45 -32.54 1.48
N GLN A 117 16.09 -31.26 1.35
CA GLN A 117 16.99 -30.17 1.69
C GLN A 117 16.16 -28.91 1.96
N GLY A 118 16.38 -28.36 3.15
CA GLY A 118 15.64 -27.24 3.68
C GLY A 118 15.83 -25.97 2.85
N ASN A 119 14.73 -25.27 2.64
CA ASN A 119 14.77 -23.84 2.38
C ASN A 119 13.55 -23.21 3.05
N GLN A 120 13.76 -22.63 4.24
CA GLN A 120 12.74 -21.96 5.05
C GLN A 120 12.37 -20.56 4.53
N ASN A 121 12.68 -20.23 3.27
CA ASN A 121 12.30 -18.98 2.61
C ASN A 121 11.20 -19.14 1.56
N ARG A 122 10.29 -20.12 1.72
CA ARG A 122 9.08 -20.14 0.87
C ARG A 122 8.18 -18.99 1.30
N VAL A 123 8.12 -17.95 0.45
CA VAL A 123 7.02 -16.98 0.37
C VAL A 123 5.72 -17.71 0.70
N PRO A 124 4.85 -17.19 1.58
CA PRO A 124 3.58 -17.83 1.88
C PRO A 124 2.92 -18.24 0.58
N ASP A 125 2.62 -19.54 0.45
CA ASP A 125 1.95 -20.10 -0.73
C ASP A 125 0.63 -19.35 -0.84
N ASP A 126 0.58 -18.37 -1.74
CA ASP A 126 -0.54 -17.46 -1.86
C ASP A 126 -1.77 -18.34 -2.17
N PRO A 127 -2.74 -18.44 -1.23
CA PRO A 127 -3.88 -19.33 -1.41
C PRO A 127 -4.71 -18.93 -2.64
N TYR A 128 -4.51 -17.70 -3.14
CA TYR A 128 -5.10 -17.15 -4.34
C TYR A 128 -4.21 -17.35 -5.59
N ALA A 129 -2.92 -17.67 -5.47
CA ALA A 129 -2.09 -18.07 -6.61
C ALA A 129 -2.46 -19.47 -7.14
N LYS A 130 -3.11 -20.30 -6.32
CA LYS A 130 -3.56 -21.67 -6.65
C LYS A 130 -5.06 -21.87 -6.51
N ALA A 131 -5.84 -20.78 -6.44
CA ALA A 131 -7.26 -20.91 -6.17
C ALA A 131 -7.94 -21.79 -7.22
N LYS A 132 -8.69 -22.80 -6.76
CA LYS A 132 -9.35 -23.83 -7.58
C LYS A 132 -10.53 -23.30 -8.41
N PHE A 133 -10.59 -22.01 -8.69
CA PHE A 133 -11.64 -21.40 -9.49
C PHE A 133 -11.03 -20.73 -10.70
N THR A 134 -11.66 -20.96 -11.85
CA THR A 134 -11.19 -20.44 -13.12
C THR A 134 -11.78 -19.06 -13.35
N ILE A 135 -10.90 -18.08 -13.60
CA ILE A 135 -11.26 -16.78 -14.15
C ILE A 135 -11.46 -16.97 -15.66
N PRO A 136 -12.56 -16.48 -16.25
CA PRO A 136 -12.76 -16.55 -17.70
C PRO A 136 -11.67 -15.76 -18.44
N SER A 137 -11.24 -16.25 -19.60
CA SER A 137 -10.28 -15.51 -20.43
C SER A 137 -10.91 -14.40 -21.25
N PHE A 138 -10.14 -13.34 -21.50
CA PHE A 138 -10.56 -12.20 -22.30
C PHE A 138 -9.58 -11.98 -23.46
N SER A 139 -10.06 -12.09 -24.69
CA SER A 139 -9.25 -11.93 -25.90
C SER A 139 -9.13 -10.48 -26.39
N GLY A 140 -9.94 -9.54 -25.86
CA GLY A 140 -9.85 -8.12 -26.22
C GLY A 140 -10.44 -7.74 -27.58
N TYR A 141 -11.47 -8.47 -28.04
CA TYR A 141 -12.28 -8.00 -29.17
C TYR A 141 -13.11 -6.78 -28.76
N TYR A 142 -13.34 -5.86 -29.69
CA TYR A 142 -14.20 -4.68 -29.50
C TYR A 142 -15.68 -5.10 -29.48
N ASP A 143 -16.08 -5.73 -28.39
CA ASP A 143 -17.42 -6.20 -28.12
C ASP A 143 -17.82 -5.75 -26.71
N ALA A 144 -18.75 -4.80 -26.65
CA ALA A 144 -19.25 -4.26 -25.40
C ALA A 144 -19.91 -5.35 -24.54
N GLU A 145 -20.71 -6.21 -25.15
CA GLU A 145 -21.42 -7.27 -24.42
C GLU A 145 -20.42 -8.32 -23.91
N GLY A 146 -19.46 -8.70 -24.75
CA GLY A 146 -18.37 -9.60 -24.36
C GLY A 146 -17.53 -9.08 -23.19
N TYR A 147 -17.21 -7.78 -23.16
CA TYR A 147 -16.53 -7.18 -22.02
C TYR A 147 -17.42 -7.13 -20.76
N LEU A 148 -18.68 -6.73 -20.89
CA LEU A 148 -19.59 -6.61 -19.73
C LEU A 148 -19.90 -7.96 -19.09
N ASP A 149 -20.11 -9.01 -19.89
CA ASP A 149 -20.32 -10.38 -19.40
C ASP A 149 -19.06 -10.92 -18.69
N TRP A 150 -17.88 -10.64 -19.27
CA TRP A 150 -16.61 -10.97 -18.65
C TRP A 150 -16.41 -10.25 -17.32
N GLU A 151 -16.61 -8.92 -17.27
CA GLU A 151 -16.46 -8.11 -16.04
C GLU A 151 -17.39 -8.63 -14.94
N MET A 152 -18.65 -8.88 -15.28
CA MET A 152 -19.66 -9.40 -14.34
C MET A 152 -19.26 -10.78 -13.80
N THR A 153 -18.82 -11.69 -14.68
CA THR A 153 -18.39 -13.03 -14.28
C THR A 153 -17.17 -12.98 -13.36
N VAL A 154 -16.18 -12.16 -13.68
CA VAL A 154 -14.96 -11.99 -12.87
C VAL A 154 -15.29 -11.41 -11.49
N GLU A 155 -16.12 -10.36 -11.42
CA GLU A 155 -16.54 -9.77 -10.15
C GLU A 155 -17.30 -10.77 -9.26
N GLN A 156 -18.16 -11.60 -9.86
CA GLN A 156 -18.86 -12.67 -9.16
C GLN A 156 -17.86 -13.70 -8.61
N LYS A 157 -16.85 -14.11 -9.40
CA LYS A 157 -15.82 -15.05 -8.96
C LYS A 157 -14.98 -14.49 -7.82
N PHE A 158 -14.54 -13.24 -7.91
CA PHE A 158 -13.79 -12.57 -6.85
C PHE A 158 -14.58 -12.47 -5.56
N SER A 159 -15.87 -12.13 -5.66
CA SER A 159 -16.76 -12.04 -4.51
C SER A 159 -17.01 -13.41 -3.87
N ALA A 160 -17.30 -14.44 -4.67
CA ALA A 160 -17.59 -15.79 -4.18
C ALA A 160 -16.39 -16.45 -3.48
N HIS A 161 -15.17 -16.12 -3.89
CA HIS A 161 -13.94 -16.68 -3.33
C HIS A 161 -13.22 -15.73 -2.37
N LEU A 162 -13.84 -14.59 -2.02
CA LEU A 162 -13.28 -13.56 -1.13
C LEU A 162 -11.86 -13.16 -1.54
N VAL A 163 -11.65 -12.92 -2.83
CA VAL A 163 -10.33 -12.59 -3.38
C VAL A 163 -9.90 -11.20 -2.88
N PRO A 164 -8.77 -11.08 -2.17
CA PRO A 164 -8.23 -9.81 -1.71
C PRO A 164 -7.92 -8.89 -2.88
N GLU A 165 -8.16 -7.60 -2.70
CA GLU A 165 -8.04 -6.59 -3.75
C GLU A 165 -6.67 -6.59 -4.44
N GLN A 166 -5.60 -6.74 -3.65
CA GLN A 166 -4.20 -6.82 -4.12
C GLN A 166 -3.91 -7.98 -5.10
N HIS A 167 -4.80 -8.99 -5.19
CA HIS A 167 -4.62 -10.14 -6.10
C HIS A 167 -5.50 -10.05 -7.36
N ARG A 168 -6.52 -9.20 -7.37
CA ARG A 168 -7.55 -9.18 -8.42
C ARG A 168 -6.98 -8.80 -9.79
N VAL A 169 -6.17 -7.73 -9.86
CA VAL A 169 -5.54 -7.30 -11.12
C VAL A 169 -4.66 -8.39 -11.70
N ARG A 170 -3.80 -8.98 -10.87
CA ARG A 170 -2.89 -10.07 -11.28
C ARG A 170 -3.68 -11.27 -11.80
N GLN A 171 -4.71 -11.71 -11.08
CA GLN A 171 -5.54 -12.83 -11.52
C GLN A 171 -6.29 -12.54 -12.82
N ALA A 172 -6.93 -11.39 -12.96
CA ALA A 172 -7.68 -11.06 -14.17
C ALA A 172 -6.80 -10.93 -15.41
N THR A 173 -5.68 -10.21 -15.28
CA THR A 173 -4.75 -9.95 -16.40
C THR A 173 -3.98 -11.19 -16.82
N SER A 174 -3.85 -12.19 -15.93
CA SER A 174 -3.26 -13.48 -16.28
C SER A 174 -4.11 -14.29 -17.27
N GLU A 175 -5.40 -13.98 -17.39
CA GLU A 175 -6.33 -14.61 -18.32
C GLU A 175 -6.55 -13.79 -19.60
N PHE A 176 -5.75 -12.74 -19.80
CA PHE A 176 -5.74 -11.99 -21.06
C PHE A 176 -5.09 -12.80 -22.18
N LYS A 177 -5.72 -12.75 -23.35
CA LYS A 177 -5.28 -13.42 -24.57
C LYS A 177 -5.33 -12.44 -25.74
N ASP A 178 -4.72 -12.83 -26.85
CA ASP A 178 -4.80 -12.12 -28.14
C ASP A 178 -4.58 -10.60 -28.03
N PHE A 179 -5.58 -9.78 -28.36
CA PHE A 179 -5.46 -8.32 -28.32
C PHE A 179 -5.37 -7.76 -26.89
N ALA A 180 -6.03 -8.40 -25.92
CA ALA A 180 -6.02 -7.93 -24.54
C ALA A 180 -4.62 -7.98 -23.93
N ILE A 181 -3.86 -9.06 -24.19
CA ILE A 181 -2.50 -9.18 -23.65
C ILE A 181 -1.56 -8.17 -24.30
N VAL A 182 -1.69 -7.89 -25.61
CA VAL A 182 -0.90 -6.86 -26.30
C VAL A 182 -1.18 -5.48 -25.71
N TRP A 183 -2.47 -5.13 -25.53
CA TRP A 183 -2.86 -3.87 -24.90
C TRP A 183 -2.28 -3.74 -23.47
N TRP A 184 -2.43 -4.77 -22.65
CA TRP A 184 -1.91 -4.79 -21.28
C TRP A 184 -0.37 -4.63 -21.24
N THR A 185 0.35 -5.26 -22.16
CA THR A 185 1.81 -5.10 -22.26
C THR A 185 2.21 -3.68 -22.63
N GLY A 186 1.43 -2.99 -23.48
CA GLY A 186 1.64 -1.57 -23.79
C GLY A 186 1.53 -0.69 -22.55
N LEU A 187 0.49 -0.89 -21.73
CA LEU A 187 0.32 -0.15 -20.49
C LEU A 187 1.47 -0.38 -19.49
N ILE A 188 1.98 -1.61 -19.39
CA ILE A 188 3.14 -1.90 -18.53
C ILE A 188 4.41 -1.21 -19.06
N ALA A 189 4.59 -1.16 -20.38
CA ALA A 189 5.75 -0.53 -21.00
C ALA A 189 5.77 1.00 -20.77
N GLU A 190 4.59 1.60 -20.70
CA GLU A 190 4.38 3.03 -20.45
C GLU A 190 4.29 3.39 -18.96
N ASP A 191 4.47 2.40 -18.06
CA ASP A 191 4.28 2.55 -16.61
C ASP A 191 2.89 3.10 -16.21
N ALA A 192 1.90 2.87 -17.07
CA ALA A 192 0.53 3.33 -16.94
C ALA A 192 -0.43 2.18 -16.54
N ALA A 193 0.11 1.01 -16.17
CA ALA A 193 -0.68 -0.17 -15.84
C ALA A 193 -1.49 0.05 -14.54
N PRO A 194 -2.83 -0.09 -14.59
CA PRO A 194 -3.68 -0.06 -13.41
C PRO A 194 -3.21 -0.99 -12.29
N THR A 195 -3.13 -0.47 -11.06
CA THR A 195 -2.72 -1.25 -9.88
C THR A 195 -3.90 -1.72 -9.04
N THR A 196 -5.08 -1.12 -9.20
CA THR A 196 -6.32 -1.52 -8.53
C THR A 196 -7.31 -2.17 -9.49
N TRP A 197 -8.23 -2.98 -8.94
CA TRP A 197 -9.28 -3.61 -9.74
C TRP A 197 -10.22 -2.58 -10.38
N ASN A 198 -10.52 -1.49 -9.66
CA ASN A 198 -11.42 -0.45 -10.17
C ASN A 198 -10.78 0.35 -11.32
N ASP A 199 -9.49 0.63 -11.23
CA ASP A 199 -8.74 1.30 -12.31
C ASP A 199 -8.63 0.40 -13.53
N LEU A 200 -8.43 -0.90 -13.34
CA LEU A 200 -8.41 -1.88 -14.43
C LEU A 200 -9.76 -1.91 -15.17
N LYS A 201 -10.88 -1.97 -14.45
CA LYS A 201 -12.23 -1.92 -15.06
C LYS A 201 -12.43 -0.62 -15.85
N SER A 202 -12.00 0.51 -15.30
CA SER A 202 -12.12 1.82 -15.97
C SER A 202 -11.32 1.86 -17.27
N ALA A 203 -10.06 1.41 -17.23
CA ALA A 203 -9.19 1.35 -18.41
C ALA A 203 -9.70 0.35 -19.47
N MET A 204 -10.24 -0.79 -19.04
CA MET A 204 -10.81 -1.77 -19.97
C MET A 204 -12.11 -1.27 -20.61
N ARG A 205 -12.98 -0.57 -19.87
CA ARG A 205 -14.18 0.07 -20.42
C ARG A 205 -13.80 1.08 -21.49
N ASP A 206 -12.87 1.99 -21.19
CA ASP A 206 -12.39 2.98 -22.16
C ASP A 206 -11.79 2.32 -23.42
N ARG A 207 -11.09 1.19 -23.25
CA ARG A 207 -10.43 0.50 -24.35
C ARG A 207 -11.36 -0.36 -25.22
N PHE A 208 -12.24 -1.15 -24.61
CA PHE A 208 -12.95 -2.25 -25.28
C PHE A 208 -14.46 -2.03 -25.42
N VAL A 209 -15.02 -1.02 -24.74
CA VAL A 209 -16.44 -0.67 -24.85
C VAL A 209 -16.57 0.57 -25.76
N PRO A 210 -17.31 0.49 -26.88
CA PRO A 210 -17.58 1.64 -27.72
C PRO A 210 -18.33 2.73 -26.94
N PRO A 211 -18.08 4.03 -27.22
CA PRO A 211 -18.74 5.14 -26.53
C PRO A 211 -20.28 5.13 -26.59
N SER A 212 -20.88 4.40 -27.54
CA SER A 212 -22.33 4.25 -27.68
C SER A 212 -23.00 3.46 -26.54
N TYR A 213 -22.22 2.83 -25.66
CA TYR A 213 -22.69 2.06 -24.49
C TYR A 213 -22.54 2.82 -23.16
N HIS A 214 -22.08 4.07 -23.19
CA HIS A 214 -21.93 4.94 -22.00
C HIS A 214 -23.17 5.78 -21.74
#